data_AF-A0A7C0XP92-F1
#
_entry.id   AF-A0A7C0XP92-F1
#
_cell.length_a   1.000
_cell.length_b   1.000
_cell.length_c   1.000
_cell.angle_alpha   90.00
_cell.angle_beta   90.00
_cell.angle_gamma   90.00
#
_symmetry.space_group_name_H-M   'P 1'
#
loop_
_entity.id
_entity.type
_entity.pdbx_description
1 polymer ?
#
loop_
_entity_poly.entity_id
_entity_poly.type
_entity_poly.pdbx_seq_one_letter_code
_entity_poly.pdbx_strand_id
1 'polypeptide(L)'
;MQKVVDEQSYSWTSISGEDEVEDEWKGEKTDEREEKKTGEGKGESEVEVEEEGSKRKYKIGVKFGEITVGRPKAREADGSYEPIFPSQARLRNLNYAAPLRLEMQLVKKYEDGDAETGEAEIVEVGEKKAVEIGELPIMLRSKNCNLYGLSDEELALAGEDPFDPGGYFIVNGAEHVIITLEDLAPNRIFVSYEERYGGKSPVAKVFSTKHGFRVPIKVGISKKGILEVSFPAVAKKIEFVTLLRALGLESEEEILRAVSDDPQIERYIRENIEESDVSTQEEALNKLGRRIVPAQAKEYREKRVNYIFDRYFLPHLDDHLAKAHFIGRMAEACYELYLGRRGEDDKDHYANKRLKLAGDLMEDLFRVSFSKLTRDMRYQLERAEMRKRELKVATAIRSDVLTERILHALATGNWVGGRAGVSQLLERTNYLATASHLRRIISPLSRSQPHFEARDLHPTQWGKICPTETPEGPNCGLVKNFSQLVEISVGAEGAEGAEEEHERLKITFYELGVVPPAAKIKAKGRTRVRTRVFLNGDFIGFVGSSTE
;
A
#
# COMPACT_ATOMS: atom_id res chain seq x y z
N MET A 1 -3.83 -12.11 -3.82
CA MET A 1 -3.23 -12.33 -5.15
C MET A 1 -4.14 -11.84 -6.27
N GLN A 2 -5.34 -12.37 -6.45
CA GLN A 2 -6.30 -11.86 -7.47
C GLN A 2 -6.48 -10.34 -7.35
N LYS A 3 -6.74 -9.85 -6.12
CA LYS A 3 -6.74 -8.41 -5.80
C LYS A 3 -5.57 -7.62 -6.39
N VAL A 4 -4.34 -8.13 -6.27
CA VAL A 4 -3.13 -7.46 -6.78
C VAL A 4 -3.10 -7.44 -8.31
N VAL A 5 -3.60 -8.51 -8.94
CA VAL A 5 -3.69 -8.62 -10.40
C VAL A 5 -4.74 -7.66 -10.94
N ASP A 6 -5.90 -7.56 -10.29
CA ASP A 6 -7.00 -6.68 -10.69
C ASP A 6 -6.60 -5.20 -10.64
N GLU A 7 -5.81 -4.83 -9.63
CA GLU A 7 -5.22 -3.49 -9.50
C GLU A 7 -4.24 -3.15 -10.66
N GLN A 8 -3.74 -4.15 -11.38
CA GLN A 8 -2.80 -4.00 -12.50
C GLN A 8 -3.42 -4.43 -13.85
N SER A 9 -4.75 -4.44 -13.94
CA SER A 9 -5.53 -5.02 -15.04
C SER A 9 -5.16 -4.55 -16.46
N TYR A 10 -4.39 -3.46 -16.59
CA TYR A 10 -3.71 -3.10 -17.83
C TYR A 10 -2.23 -2.73 -17.63
N SER A 11 -1.33 -3.51 -18.24
CA SER A 11 0.06 -3.08 -18.48
C SER A 11 0.25 -2.73 -19.96
N TRP A 12 0.40 -1.44 -20.26
CA TRP A 12 0.66 -0.92 -21.60
C TRP A 12 2.16 -0.74 -21.86
N THR A 13 2.66 -1.10 -23.03
CA THR A 13 3.99 -0.71 -23.54
C THR A 13 3.84 0.57 -24.36
N SER A 14 4.66 1.60 -24.10
CA SER A 14 4.77 2.77 -24.98
C SER A 14 5.94 2.59 -25.95
N ILE A 15 5.73 2.90 -27.24
CA ILE A 15 6.81 3.04 -28.25
C ILE A 15 7.17 4.54 -28.44
N SER A 16 6.55 5.45 -27.68
CA SER A 16 6.98 6.84 -27.56
C SER A 16 7.74 7.01 -26.24
N GLY A 17 8.98 7.50 -26.31
CA GLY A 17 9.83 7.79 -25.16
C GLY A 17 9.34 8.97 -24.32
N GLU A 18 8.15 8.84 -23.74
CA GLU A 18 7.60 9.71 -22.71
C GLU A 18 6.63 8.87 -21.88
N ASP A 19 7.16 8.18 -20.87
CA ASP A 19 6.51 7.93 -19.57
C ASP A 19 7.39 6.96 -18.75
N GLU A 20 7.42 7.18 -17.43
CA GLU A 20 8.13 6.40 -16.39
C GLU A 20 9.61 6.76 -16.12
N VAL A 21 9.80 7.89 -15.43
CA VAL A 21 10.84 7.97 -14.38
C VAL A 21 10.14 7.81 -13.03
N GLU A 22 9.92 6.57 -12.61
CA GLU A 22 9.89 6.25 -11.18
C GLU A 22 11.35 6.15 -10.72
N ASP A 23 11.90 7.25 -10.23
CA ASP A 23 13.20 7.24 -9.57
C ASP A 23 13.09 6.42 -8.28
N GLU A 24 13.90 5.35 -8.21
CA GLU A 24 14.28 4.69 -6.98
C GLU A 24 14.90 5.73 -6.03
N TRP A 25 14.12 6.25 -5.09
CA TRP A 25 14.63 7.07 -4.00
C TRP A 25 15.36 6.18 -2.99
N LYS A 26 16.65 5.97 -3.21
CA LYS A 26 17.61 5.51 -2.19
C LYS A 26 18.12 6.73 -1.42
N GLY A 27 17.81 6.80 -0.13
CA GLY A 27 18.44 7.76 0.77
C GLY A 27 19.88 7.32 1.11
N GLU A 28 20.84 8.19 0.78
CA GLU A 28 22.22 8.41 1.31
C GLU A 28 23.10 7.18 1.65
N LYS A 29 24.40 7.08 1.39
CA LYS A 29 25.51 7.98 1.00
C LYS A 29 26.71 7.06 0.69
N THR A 30 27.46 7.29 -0.37
CA THR A 30 28.90 7.02 -0.42
C THR A 30 29.53 7.89 -1.51
N ASP A 31 30.44 8.76 -1.10
CA ASP A 31 31.38 9.49 -1.95
C ASP A 31 32.22 8.52 -2.81
N GLU A 32 32.41 8.86 -4.09
CA GLU A 32 33.74 8.88 -4.73
C GLU A 32 33.68 9.47 -6.16
N ARG A 33 34.84 9.93 -6.61
CA ARG A 33 35.13 10.96 -7.63
C ARG A 33 35.04 10.53 -9.11
N GLU A 34 34.79 11.56 -9.93
CA GLU A 34 35.34 11.85 -11.28
C GLU A 34 35.21 10.85 -12.45
N GLU A 35 34.56 11.28 -13.54
CA GLU A 35 35.28 11.79 -14.73
C GLU A 35 34.35 12.45 -15.76
N LYS A 36 34.79 13.59 -16.29
CA LYS A 36 34.21 14.33 -17.42
C LYS A 36 34.49 13.57 -18.73
N LYS A 37 33.47 13.34 -19.56
CA LYS A 37 33.61 13.35 -21.02
C LYS A 37 32.43 14.06 -21.69
N THR A 38 32.76 15.21 -22.26
CA THR A 38 32.03 15.92 -23.30
C THR A 38 31.96 15.09 -24.57
N GLY A 39 30.80 15.05 -25.21
CA GLY A 39 30.61 14.47 -26.54
C GLY A 39 29.20 14.71 -27.04
N GLU A 40 29.04 15.76 -27.85
CA GLU A 40 27.86 15.99 -28.67
C GLU A 40 27.66 14.80 -29.62
N GLY A 41 26.42 14.30 -29.69
CA GLY A 41 26.01 13.25 -30.61
C GLY A 41 24.50 13.22 -30.70
N LYS A 42 23.95 14.02 -31.64
CA LYS A 42 22.60 13.83 -32.16
C LYS A 42 22.46 12.39 -32.66
N GLY A 43 21.41 11.71 -32.22
CA GLY A 43 21.11 10.34 -32.57
C GLY A 43 19.73 9.95 -32.08
N GLU A 44 18.71 10.71 -32.51
CA GLU A 44 17.33 10.23 -32.52
C GLU A 44 17.30 8.92 -33.33
N SER A 45 16.93 7.82 -32.67
CA SER A 45 16.63 6.56 -33.34
C SER A 45 15.15 6.26 -33.12
N GLU A 46 14.32 7.02 -33.83
CA GLU A 46 12.95 6.64 -34.11
C GLU A 46 12.99 5.40 -35.02
N VAL A 47 12.34 4.31 -34.60
CA VAL A 47 12.07 3.18 -35.48
C VAL A 47 10.57 3.13 -35.67
N GLU A 48 10.11 3.67 -36.80
CA GLU A 48 8.74 3.58 -37.26
C GLU A 48 8.40 2.12 -37.59
N VAL A 49 7.34 1.58 -37.00
CA VAL A 49 6.80 0.27 -37.37
C VAL A 49 5.39 0.47 -37.91
N GLU A 50 5.28 0.39 -39.24
CA GLU A 50 4.01 0.32 -39.97
C GLU A 50 3.50 -1.13 -40.03
N GLU A 51 2.20 -1.34 -39.81
CA GLU A 51 1.51 -2.59 -40.10
C GLU A 51 1.21 -2.62 -41.62
N GLU A 52 1.60 -3.69 -42.33
CA GLU A 52 1.25 -3.82 -43.76
C GLU A 52 -0.28 -3.84 -43.92
N GLY A 53 -0.83 -2.73 -44.44
CA GLY A 53 -2.24 -2.63 -44.85
C GLY A 53 -3.10 -1.61 -44.10
N SER A 54 -2.63 -1.00 -43.01
CA SER A 54 -3.37 0.08 -42.32
C SER A 54 -2.41 1.05 -41.62
N LYS A 55 -2.47 2.34 -41.97
CA LYS A 55 -1.69 3.43 -41.36
C LYS A 55 -2.24 3.81 -39.97
N ARG A 56 -2.29 2.89 -39.02
CA ARG A 56 -2.74 3.20 -37.64
C ARG A 56 -1.66 2.82 -36.64
N LYS A 57 -1.25 3.78 -35.81
CA LYS A 57 -0.32 3.55 -34.70
C LYS A 57 -1.03 2.81 -33.57
N TYR A 58 -0.37 1.82 -32.98
CA TYR A 58 -0.93 1.06 -31.86
C TYR A 58 0.10 0.80 -30.76
N LYS A 59 -0.41 0.68 -29.54
CA LYS A 59 0.33 0.26 -28.34
C LYS A 59 -0.04 -1.17 -28.00
N ILE A 60 0.94 -1.96 -27.59
CA ILE A 60 0.69 -3.33 -27.16
C ILE A 60 0.47 -3.32 -25.64
N GLY A 61 -0.46 -4.14 -25.18
CA GLY A 61 -0.68 -4.36 -23.77
C GLY A 61 -1.00 -5.83 -23.50
N VAL A 62 -1.01 -6.17 -22.23
CA VAL A 62 -1.52 -7.46 -21.75
C VAL A 62 -2.65 -7.17 -20.78
N LYS A 63 -3.80 -7.79 -21.05
CA LYS A 63 -4.93 -7.85 -20.14
C LYS A 63 -4.79 -9.09 -19.27
N PHE A 64 -4.79 -8.90 -17.97
CA PHE A 64 -4.76 -9.99 -17.00
C PHE A 64 -6.18 -10.45 -16.67
N GLY A 65 -6.37 -11.76 -16.53
CA GLY A 65 -7.60 -12.40 -16.10
C GLY A 65 -7.44 -13.05 -14.72
N GLU A 66 -8.00 -14.25 -14.57
CA GLU A 66 -7.99 -14.95 -13.29
C GLU A 66 -6.63 -15.60 -12.97
N ILE A 67 -6.25 -15.54 -11.70
CA ILE A 67 -5.10 -16.24 -11.15
C ILE A 67 -5.53 -17.55 -10.49
N THR A 68 -4.86 -18.64 -10.86
CA THR A 68 -5.11 -19.96 -10.29
C THR A 68 -3.84 -20.51 -9.65
N VAL A 69 -3.98 -20.99 -8.41
CA VAL A 69 -2.90 -21.63 -7.66
C VAL A 69 -3.10 -23.13 -7.73
N GLY A 70 -2.11 -23.85 -8.24
CA GLY A 70 -2.13 -25.31 -8.27
C GLY A 70 -1.95 -25.94 -6.89
N ARG A 71 -1.60 -27.23 -6.90
CA ARG A 71 -1.15 -27.96 -5.70
C ARG A 71 0.37 -28.18 -5.74
N PRO A 72 1.01 -28.37 -4.58
CA PRO A 72 2.45 -28.60 -4.50
C PRO A 72 2.90 -29.80 -5.33
N LYS A 73 3.88 -29.56 -6.21
CA LYS A 73 4.51 -30.56 -7.08
C LYS A 73 6.01 -30.29 -7.15
N ALA A 74 6.81 -31.33 -7.30
CA ALA A 74 8.24 -31.20 -7.52
C ALA A 74 8.59 -31.68 -8.93
N ARG A 75 9.62 -31.05 -9.52
CA ARG A 75 10.18 -31.49 -10.80
C ARG A 75 11.25 -32.54 -10.53
N GLU A 76 11.06 -33.73 -11.08
CA GLU A 76 12.02 -34.82 -10.98
C GLU A 76 13.15 -34.67 -12.01
N ALA A 77 14.22 -35.44 -11.83
CA ALA A 77 15.43 -35.36 -12.69
C ALA A 77 15.14 -35.72 -14.16
N ASP A 78 14.11 -36.52 -14.41
CA ASP A 78 13.62 -36.87 -15.74
C ASP A 78 12.78 -35.75 -16.39
N GLY A 79 12.51 -34.67 -15.65
CA GLY A 79 11.71 -33.53 -16.07
C GLY A 79 10.21 -33.69 -15.87
N SER A 80 9.75 -34.82 -15.29
CA SER A 80 8.36 -35.01 -14.92
C SER A 80 8.00 -34.19 -13.67
N TYR A 81 6.71 -33.93 -13.47
CA TYR A 81 6.20 -33.28 -12.27
C TYR A 81 5.35 -34.25 -11.46
N GLU A 82 5.74 -34.47 -10.21
CA GLU A 82 5.01 -35.34 -9.29
C GLU A 82 4.49 -34.56 -8.08
N PRO A 83 3.32 -34.91 -7.53
CA PRO A 83 2.86 -34.37 -6.26
C PRO A 83 3.89 -34.66 -5.16
N ILE A 84 4.26 -33.63 -4.41
CA ILE A 84 5.22 -33.76 -3.31
C ILE A 84 4.52 -33.61 -1.96
N PHE A 85 4.93 -34.39 -0.97
CA PHE A 85 4.52 -34.22 0.44
C PHE A 85 5.56 -33.42 1.24
N PRO A 86 5.17 -32.72 2.32
CA PRO A 86 6.09 -31.90 3.10
C PRO A 86 7.29 -32.69 3.67
N SER A 87 7.09 -33.92 4.12
CA SER A 87 8.14 -34.86 4.53
C SER A 87 9.23 -35.04 3.46
N GLN A 88 8.83 -35.25 2.21
CA GLN A 88 9.75 -35.39 1.07
C GLN A 88 10.48 -34.08 0.76
N ALA A 89 9.78 -32.94 0.85
CA ALA A 89 10.39 -31.63 0.62
C ALA A 89 11.50 -31.33 1.63
N ARG A 90 11.28 -31.67 2.92
CA ARG A 90 12.31 -31.57 3.98
C ARG A 90 13.51 -32.45 3.70
N LEU A 91 13.30 -33.75 3.43
CA LEU A 91 14.39 -34.72 3.25
C LEU A 91 15.25 -34.44 2.01
N ARG A 92 14.65 -33.87 0.95
CA ARG A 92 15.32 -33.62 -0.33
C ARG A 92 15.85 -32.19 -0.48
N ASN A 93 15.72 -31.35 0.55
CA ASN A 93 16.06 -29.93 0.48
C ASN A 93 15.32 -29.17 -0.64
N LEU A 94 14.05 -29.51 -0.87
CA LEU A 94 13.22 -28.90 -1.91
C LEU A 94 12.32 -27.79 -1.34
N ASN A 95 11.76 -26.99 -2.23
CA ASN A 95 10.71 -26.02 -1.92
C ASN A 95 9.35 -26.69 -1.97
N TYR A 96 8.53 -26.50 -0.93
CA TYR A 96 7.14 -26.95 -0.96
C TYR A 96 6.27 -25.86 -1.60
N ALA A 97 6.26 -25.84 -2.94
CA ALA A 97 5.62 -24.80 -3.73
C ALA A 97 4.69 -25.38 -4.81
N ALA A 98 3.70 -24.59 -5.21
CA ALA A 98 2.72 -24.93 -6.22
C ALA A 98 2.81 -23.99 -7.43
N PRO A 99 2.51 -24.47 -8.66
CA PRO A 99 2.56 -23.63 -9.85
C PRO A 99 1.45 -22.58 -9.79
N LEU A 100 1.81 -21.36 -10.17
CA LEU A 100 0.92 -20.21 -10.25
C LEU A 100 0.64 -19.92 -11.72
N ARG A 101 -0.63 -19.96 -12.11
CA ARG A 101 -1.06 -19.67 -13.47
C ARG A 101 -1.90 -18.41 -13.50
N LEU A 102 -1.71 -17.61 -14.52
CA LEU A 102 -2.47 -16.38 -14.75
C LEU A 102 -3.01 -16.38 -16.17
N GLU A 103 -4.30 -16.14 -16.31
CA GLU A 103 -4.91 -15.89 -17.60
C GLU A 103 -4.43 -14.56 -18.17
N MET A 104 -4.02 -14.57 -19.42
CA MET A 104 -3.52 -13.40 -20.11
C MET A 104 -4.03 -13.33 -21.54
N GLN A 105 -4.22 -12.11 -22.03
CA GLN A 105 -4.62 -11.83 -23.39
C GLN A 105 -3.85 -10.61 -23.92
N LEU A 106 -3.36 -10.68 -25.16
CA LEU A 106 -2.73 -9.53 -25.78
C LEU A 106 -3.81 -8.54 -26.20
N VAL A 107 -3.53 -7.26 -26.03
CA VAL A 107 -4.40 -6.17 -26.48
C VAL A 107 -3.59 -5.18 -27.31
N LYS A 108 -4.16 -4.70 -28.40
CA LYS A 108 -3.62 -3.58 -29.18
C LYS A 108 -4.52 -2.37 -28.95
N LYS A 109 -3.94 -1.27 -28.49
CA LYS A 109 -4.63 0.01 -28.30
C LYS A 109 -4.22 0.96 -29.42
N TYR A 110 -5.14 1.28 -30.32
CA TYR A 110 -4.88 2.19 -31.42
C TYR A 110 -4.93 3.65 -30.94
N GLU A 111 -4.01 4.47 -31.45
CA GLU A 111 -3.95 5.91 -31.10
C GLU A 111 -5.01 6.73 -31.85
N ASP A 112 -5.44 6.24 -33.01
CA ASP A 112 -6.60 6.76 -33.72
C ASP A 112 -7.87 6.24 -33.02
N GLY A 113 -8.50 7.11 -32.23
CA GLY A 113 -9.70 6.77 -31.47
C GLY A 113 -10.90 6.41 -32.36
N ASP A 114 -11.92 5.84 -31.74
CA ASP A 114 -13.18 5.53 -32.42
C ASP A 114 -13.85 6.83 -32.89
N ALA A 115 -14.31 6.89 -34.14
CA ALA A 115 -14.74 8.12 -34.80
C ALA A 115 -16.01 8.77 -34.17
N GLU A 116 -16.69 8.06 -33.27
CA GLU A 116 -17.92 8.50 -32.60
C GLU A 116 -17.72 8.94 -31.14
N THR A 117 -16.70 8.45 -30.41
CA THR A 117 -16.54 8.69 -28.96
C THR A 117 -15.25 9.39 -28.59
N GLY A 118 -14.23 9.42 -29.47
CA GLY A 118 -12.93 10.02 -29.18
C GLY A 118 -12.10 9.25 -28.14
N GLU A 119 -12.53 8.04 -27.76
CA GLU A 119 -11.79 7.13 -26.89
C GLU A 119 -10.89 6.20 -27.72
N ALA A 120 -9.74 5.84 -27.17
CA ALA A 120 -8.78 4.96 -27.84
C ALA A 120 -9.35 3.53 -27.99
N GLU A 121 -9.42 3.04 -29.23
CA GLU A 121 -9.93 1.70 -29.55
C GLU A 121 -8.98 0.62 -28.99
N ILE A 122 -9.48 -0.24 -28.10
CA ILE A 122 -8.73 -1.39 -27.57
C ILE A 122 -9.24 -2.66 -28.25
N VAL A 123 -8.41 -3.23 -29.12
CA VAL A 123 -8.71 -4.49 -29.81
C VAL A 123 -8.01 -5.62 -29.08
N GLU A 124 -8.78 -6.61 -28.63
CA GLU A 124 -8.23 -7.85 -28.06
C GLU A 124 -7.65 -8.71 -29.18
N VAL A 125 -6.38 -9.07 -29.05
CA VAL A 125 -5.63 -9.84 -30.06
C VAL A 125 -5.27 -11.20 -29.48
N GLY A 126 -5.71 -12.25 -30.17
CA GLY A 126 -5.45 -13.64 -29.77
C GLY A 126 -6.34 -14.14 -28.65
N GLU A 127 -6.16 -15.41 -28.31
CA GLU A 127 -6.96 -16.12 -27.31
C GLU A 127 -6.46 -15.83 -25.89
N LYS A 128 -7.40 -15.81 -24.93
CA LYS A 128 -7.09 -15.88 -23.51
C LYS A 128 -6.37 -17.20 -23.22
N LYS A 129 -5.17 -17.13 -22.64
CA LYS A 129 -4.38 -18.32 -22.29
C LYS A 129 -3.91 -18.23 -20.85
N ALA A 130 -4.10 -19.32 -20.11
CA ALA A 130 -3.51 -19.50 -18.78
C ALA A 130 -2.02 -19.83 -18.93
N VAL A 131 -1.14 -18.93 -18.47
CA VAL A 131 0.31 -19.10 -18.51
C VAL A 131 0.84 -19.28 -17.10
N GLU A 132 1.79 -20.20 -16.92
CA GLU A 132 2.50 -20.37 -15.65
C GLU A 132 3.48 -19.20 -15.44
N ILE A 133 3.23 -18.40 -14.40
CA ILE A 133 4.00 -17.18 -14.10
C ILE A 133 5.05 -17.37 -13.01
N GLY A 134 5.07 -18.53 -12.36
CA GLY A 134 6.01 -18.87 -11.30
C GLY A 134 5.46 -19.96 -10.38
N GLU A 135 6.16 -20.20 -9.28
CA GLU A 135 5.72 -21.07 -8.19
C GLU A 135 5.51 -20.27 -6.91
N LEU A 136 4.48 -20.65 -6.16
CA LEU A 136 4.12 -20.03 -4.88
C LEU A 136 4.34 -21.03 -3.74
N PRO A 137 5.13 -20.69 -2.71
CA PRO A 137 5.26 -21.51 -1.51
C PRO A 137 3.91 -21.69 -0.81
N ILE A 138 3.55 -22.93 -0.49
CA ILE A 138 2.28 -23.26 0.13
C ILE A 138 2.48 -23.47 1.63
N MET A 139 1.67 -22.78 2.43
CA MET A 139 1.66 -22.95 3.88
C MET A 139 1.13 -24.34 4.23
N LEU A 140 1.82 -25.04 5.13
CA LEU A 140 1.39 -26.37 5.58
C LEU A 140 0.03 -26.28 6.29
N ARG A 141 -0.81 -27.30 6.06
CA ARG A 141 -2.21 -27.39 6.51
C ARG A 141 -3.18 -26.33 5.94
N SER A 142 -2.72 -25.47 5.03
CA SER A 142 -3.62 -24.54 4.31
C SER A 142 -4.47 -25.25 3.24
N LYS A 143 -5.52 -24.58 2.71
CA LYS A 143 -6.48 -25.17 1.75
C LYS A 143 -5.86 -25.80 0.50
N ASN A 144 -4.75 -25.26 0.01
CA ASN A 144 -4.04 -25.76 -1.19
C ASN A 144 -2.89 -26.73 -0.87
N CYS A 145 -2.66 -27.03 0.40
CA CYS A 145 -1.67 -28.02 0.83
C CYS A 145 -2.14 -29.44 0.50
N ASN A 146 -1.22 -30.32 0.14
CA ASN A 146 -1.53 -31.74 -0.10
C ASN A 146 -1.96 -32.48 1.18
N LEU A 147 -1.73 -31.90 2.37
CA LEU A 147 -2.19 -32.42 3.66
C LEU A 147 -3.63 -32.01 4.02
N TYR A 148 -4.23 -31.09 3.26
CA TYR A 148 -5.54 -30.55 3.60
C TYR A 148 -6.64 -31.61 3.40
N GLY A 149 -7.42 -31.84 4.46
CA GLY A 149 -8.53 -32.79 4.45
C GLY A 149 -8.13 -34.26 4.62
N LEU A 150 -6.84 -34.56 4.85
CA LEU A 150 -6.40 -35.92 5.19
C LEU A 150 -6.75 -36.26 6.65
N SER A 151 -7.08 -37.53 6.88
CA SER A 151 -7.26 -38.12 8.21
C SER A 151 -5.92 -38.34 8.93
N ASP A 152 -5.97 -38.56 10.25
CA ASP A 152 -4.78 -38.83 11.08
C ASP A 152 -3.98 -40.03 10.58
N GLU A 153 -4.64 -41.07 10.08
CA GLU A 153 -3.99 -42.25 9.50
C GLU A 153 -3.29 -41.93 8.18
N GLU A 154 -3.92 -41.16 7.30
CA GLU A 154 -3.35 -40.74 6.02
C GLU A 154 -2.15 -39.79 6.21
N LEU A 155 -2.20 -38.92 7.23
CA LEU A 155 -1.08 -38.06 7.62
C LEU A 155 0.12 -38.88 8.07
N ALA A 156 -0.11 -39.89 8.92
CA ALA A 156 0.95 -40.81 9.35
C ALA A 156 1.55 -41.58 8.16
N LEU A 157 0.73 -42.03 7.21
CA LEU A 157 1.18 -42.68 5.97
C LEU A 157 1.99 -41.73 5.07
N ALA A 158 1.66 -40.44 5.05
CA ALA A 158 2.41 -39.40 4.35
C ALA A 158 3.71 -38.98 5.08
N GLY A 159 4.00 -39.56 6.25
CA GLY A 159 5.18 -39.26 7.06
C GLY A 159 5.07 -37.97 7.87
N GLU A 160 3.85 -37.56 8.23
CA GLU A 160 3.55 -36.39 9.06
C GLU A 160 2.96 -36.80 10.41
N ASP A 161 3.17 -35.98 11.43
CA ASP A 161 2.50 -36.12 12.73
C ASP A 161 1.12 -35.45 12.69
N PRO A 162 0.02 -36.15 13.02
CA PRO A 162 -1.31 -35.56 13.16
C PRO A 162 -1.36 -34.34 14.10
N PHE A 163 -0.52 -34.29 15.13
CA PHE A 163 -0.47 -33.20 16.10
C PHE A 163 0.31 -31.96 15.64
N ASP A 164 0.95 -32.00 14.46
CA ASP A 164 1.63 -30.83 13.91
C ASP A 164 0.60 -29.74 13.53
N PRO A 165 0.68 -28.53 14.12
CA PRO A 165 -0.29 -27.47 13.89
C PRO A 165 -0.24 -26.88 12.47
N GLY A 166 0.84 -27.07 11.72
CA GLY A 166 1.07 -26.37 10.45
C GLY A 166 1.28 -24.86 10.64
N GLY A 167 0.94 -24.06 9.62
CA GLY A 167 1.07 -22.60 9.69
C GLY A 167 2.48 -22.05 9.37
N TYR A 168 3.32 -22.86 8.74
CA TYR A 168 4.67 -22.48 8.31
C TYR A 168 4.94 -22.99 6.88
N PHE A 169 6.09 -22.62 6.31
CA PHE A 169 6.50 -22.93 4.94
C PHE A 169 7.76 -23.80 4.93
N ILE A 170 7.97 -24.58 3.87
CA ILE A 170 9.23 -25.31 3.65
C ILE A 170 9.92 -24.72 2.43
N VAL A 171 11.11 -24.17 2.66
CA VAL A 171 11.96 -23.55 1.64
C VAL A 171 13.35 -24.16 1.75
N ASN A 172 13.85 -24.75 0.67
CA ASN A 172 15.11 -25.49 0.61
C ASN A 172 15.25 -26.52 1.73
N GLY A 173 14.17 -27.25 2.04
CA GLY A 173 14.08 -28.23 3.12
C GLY A 173 13.96 -27.66 4.54
N ALA A 174 14.22 -26.38 4.74
CA ALA A 174 14.13 -25.73 6.04
C ALA A 174 12.73 -25.15 6.30
N GLU A 175 12.27 -25.32 7.53
CA GLU A 175 10.96 -24.83 7.98
C GLU A 175 11.04 -23.35 8.38
N HIS A 176 10.27 -22.52 7.69
CA HIS A 176 10.24 -21.07 7.86
C HIS A 176 8.86 -20.62 8.32
N VAL A 177 8.80 -19.84 9.39
CA VAL A 177 7.57 -19.23 9.90
C VAL A 177 7.60 -17.73 9.64
N ILE A 178 6.48 -17.19 9.16
CA ILE A 178 6.28 -15.75 9.07
C ILE A 178 5.72 -15.27 10.40
N ILE A 179 6.45 -14.36 11.06
CA ILE A 179 6.04 -13.81 12.35
C ILE A 179 5.10 -12.63 12.14
N THR A 180 4.05 -12.57 12.96
CA THR A 180 3.09 -11.46 12.92
C THR A 180 3.78 -10.15 13.28
N LEU A 181 3.55 -9.11 12.48
CA LEU A 181 4.12 -7.79 12.73
C LEU A 181 3.08 -6.85 13.33
N GLU A 182 3.44 -6.16 14.40
CA GLU A 182 2.64 -5.07 14.97
C GLU A 182 2.97 -3.75 14.28
N ASP A 183 2.02 -3.16 13.57
CA ASP A 183 2.15 -1.85 12.92
C ASP A 183 1.20 -0.83 13.56
N LEU A 184 1.46 0.45 13.36
CA LEU A 184 0.49 1.50 13.70
C LEU A 184 -0.70 1.41 12.74
N ALA A 185 -1.90 1.66 13.26
CA ALA A 185 -3.11 1.68 12.46
C ALA A 185 -2.95 2.71 11.31
N PRO A 186 -3.10 2.26 10.05
CA PRO A 186 -3.04 3.18 8.91
C PRO A 186 -4.26 4.11 8.92
N ASN A 187 -4.18 5.18 8.14
CA ASN A 187 -5.28 6.13 7.87
C ASN A 187 -5.87 6.81 9.12
N ARG A 188 -5.16 6.76 10.26
CA ARG A 188 -5.54 7.42 11.51
C ARG A 188 -4.69 8.66 11.77
N ILE A 189 -5.33 9.71 12.26
CA ILE A 189 -4.66 10.95 12.68
C ILE A 189 -4.06 10.74 14.08
N PHE A 190 -2.77 10.99 14.21
CA PHE A 190 -2.02 10.98 15.45
C PHE A 190 -1.46 12.37 15.72
N VAL A 191 -1.73 12.92 16.90
CA VAL A 191 -1.22 14.23 17.30
C VAL A 191 -0.21 14.08 18.43
N SER A 192 0.93 14.74 18.28
CA SER A 192 1.95 14.83 19.32
C SER A 192 2.66 16.17 19.25
N TYR A 193 3.39 16.54 20.30
CA TYR A 193 4.38 17.59 20.20
C TYR A 193 5.62 17.06 19.48
N GLU A 194 6.21 17.90 18.64
CA GLU A 194 7.59 17.73 18.20
C GLU A 194 8.45 18.80 18.86
N GLU A 195 9.56 18.35 19.45
CA GLU A 195 10.60 19.24 19.93
C GLU A 195 11.55 19.60 18.79
N ARG A 196 11.65 20.90 18.49
CA ARG A 196 12.67 21.43 17.58
C ARG A 196 13.27 22.68 18.17
N TYR A 197 14.61 22.72 18.26
CA TYR A 197 15.37 23.88 18.73
C TYR A 197 14.84 24.42 20.08
N GLY A 198 14.53 23.52 21.02
CA GLY A 198 14.05 23.88 22.37
C GLY A 198 12.58 24.30 22.49
N GLY A 199 11.82 24.32 21.39
CA GLY A 199 10.37 24.60 21.41
C GLY A 199 9.54 23.35 21.11
N LYS A 200 8.42 23.19 21.81
CA LYS A 200 7.38 22.18 21.51
C LYS A 200 6.37 22.76 20.52
N SER A 201 6.29 22.18 19.33
CA SER A 201 5.27 22.53 18.34
C SER A 201 4.29 21.38 18.16
N PRO A 202 2.96 21.61 18.21
CA PRO A 202 1.97 20.57 17.97
C PRO A 202 1.98 20.15 16.50
N VAL A 203 1.88 18.84 16.28
CA VAL A 203 1.96 18.21 14.97
C VAL A 203 0.94 17.08 14.88
N ALA A 204 0.13 17.08 13.83
CA ALA A 204 -0.71 15.96 13.42
C ALA A 204 -0.02 15.18 12.29
N LYS A 205 0.01 13.85 12.40
CA LYS A 205 0.58 12.92 11.42
C LYS A 205 -0.44 11.86 11.06
N VAL A 206 -0.46 11.46 9.80
CA VAL A 206 -1.21 10.30 9.32
C VAL A 206 -0.31 9.49 8.41
N PHE A 207 -0.39 8.17 8.53
CA PHE A 207 0.19 7.25 7.55
C PHE A 207 -0.92 6.77 6.62
N SER A 208 -1.11 7.51 5.53
CA SER A 208 -2.10 7.16 4.51
C SER A 208 -1.63 5.94 3.74
N THR A 209 -2.44 4.89 3.69
CA THR A 209 -2.09 3.63 3.01
C THR A 209 -3.23 3.21 2.09
N LYS A 210 -2.91 2.95 0.82
CA LYS A 210 -3.81 2.37 -0.19
C LYS A 210 -3.01 1.41 -1.08
N HIS A 211 -3.52 0.20 -1.32
CA HIS A 211 -2.88 -0.80 -2.19
C HIS A 211 -1.38 -1.04 -1.92
N GLY A 212 -0.97 -1.10 -0.64
CA GLY A 212 0.43 -1.28 -0.25
C GLY A 212 1.31 -0.03 -0.35
N PHE A 213 0.84 1.05 -0.99
CA PHE A 213 1.52 2.34 -1.01
C PHE A 213 1.22 3.12 0.26
N ARG A 214 2.26 3.46 1.03
CA ARG A 214 2.17 4.15 2.32
C ARG A 214 2.86 5.51 2.25
N VAL A 215 2.10 6.58 2.49
CA VAL A 215 2.60 7.96 2.49
C VAL A 215 2.40 8.60 3.86
N PRO A 216 3.46 9.12 4.50
CA PRO A 216 3.32 9.97 5.68
C PRO A 216 2.90 11.39 5.26
N ILE A 217 1.77 11.88 5.80
CA ILE A 217 1.37 13.28 5.70
C ILE A 217 1.45 13.90 7.09
N LYS A 218 2.00 15.12 7.16
CA LYS A 218 2.15 15.88 8.39
C LYS A 218 1.55 17.27 8.25
N VAL A 219 0.80 17.69 9.25
CA VAL A 219 0.31 19.05 9.45
C VAL A 219 0.90 19.58 10.75
N GLY A 220 1.48 20.78 10.75
CA GLY A 220 2.05 21.35 11.97
C GLY A 220 2.00 22.87 11.98
N ILE A 221 2.03 23.44 13.19
CA ILE A 221 2.06 24.90 13.38
C ILE A 221 3.52 25.35 13.39
N SER A 222 3.86 26.28 12.48
CA SER A 222 5.18 26.90 12.44
C SER A 222 5.39 27.85 13.63
N LYS A 223 6.64 28.29 13.86
CA LYS A 223 6.93 29.30 14.90
C LYS A 223 6.21 30.63 14.68
N LYS A 224 5.76 30.91 13.45
CA LYS A 224 5.01 32.11 13.09
C LYS A 224 3.50 31.98 13.30
N GLY A 225 3.01 30.82 13.78
CA GLY A 225 1.57 30.54 13.89
C GLY A 225 0.93 30.05 12.58
N ILE A 226 1.70 29.97 11.49
CA ILE A 226 1.19 29.52 10.19
C ILE A 226 1.17 27.99 10.14
N LEU A 227 0.06 27.40 9.71
CA LEU A 227 -0.10 25.98 9.44
C LEU A 227 0.60 25.58 8.15
N GLU A 228 1.42 24.53 8.26
CA GLU A 228 2.19 23.97 7.17
C GLU A 228 1.88 22.49 6.99
N VAL A 229 1.78 22.05 5.73
CA VAL A 229 1.61 20.65 5.34
C VAL A 229 2.87 20.13 4.68
N SER A 230 3.25 18.89 4.99
CA SER A 230 4.44 18.23 4.44
C SER A 230 4.13 16.77 4.11
N PHE A 231 4.56 16.33 2.93
CA PHE A 231 4.51 14.95 2.47
C PHE A 231 5.60 14.71 1.40
N PRO A 232 6.09 13.46 1.19
CA PRO A 232 7.30 13.19 0.42
C PRO A 232 7.34 13.72 -1.02
N ALA A 233 6.20 13.72 -1.72
CA ALA A 233 6.16 14.13 -3.14
C ALA A 233 6.45 15.63 -3.34
N VAL A 234 6.43 16.44 -2.28
CA VAL A 234 6.80 17.87 -2.33
C VAL A 234 7.86 18.15 -1.26
N ALA A 235 9.10 18.42 -1.71
CA ALA A 235 10.25 18.58 -0.82
C ALA A 235 10.11 19.74 0.17
N LYS A 236 9.43 20.83 -0.23
CA LYS A 236 9.19 22.00 0.62
C LYS A 236 7.80 21.91 1.26
N LYS A 237 7.70 22.46 2.47
CA LYS A 237 6.41 22.60 3.15
C LYS A 237 5.47 23.50 2.35
N ILE A 238 4.19 23.19 2.43
CA ILE A 238 3.11 23.89 1.73
C ILE A 238 2.27 24.64 2.76
N GLU A 239 1.89 25.89 2.45
CA GLU A 239 0.93 26.65 3.27
C GLU A 239 -0.43 25.93 3.25
N PHE A 240 -1.02 25.75 4.44
CA PHE A 240 -2.27 25.00 4.59
C PHE A 240 -3.43 25.56 3.74
N VAL A 241 -3.59 26.88 3.72
CA VAL A 241 -4.65 27.54 2.95
C VAL A 241 -4.43 27.38 1.44
N THR A 242 -3.19 27.45 0.96
CA THR A 242 -2.87 27.20 -0.45
C THR A 242 -3.27 25.78 -0.86
N LEU A 243 -3.05 24.80 0.03
CA LEU A 243 -3.43 23.41 -0.24
C LEU A 243 -4.95 23.23 -0.28
N LEU A 244 -5.70 23.80 0.66
CA LEU A 244 -7.17 23.70 0.67
C LEU A 244 -7.82 24.34 -0.57
N ARG A 245 -7.31 25.51 -0.99
CA ARG A 245 -7.80 26.15 -2.23
C ARG A 245 -7.49 25.30 -3.46
N ALA A 246 -6.30 24.69 -3.53
CA ALA A 246 -5.96 23.79 -4.62
C ALA A 246 -6.85 22.55 -4.70
N LEU A 247 -7.31 22.03 -3.56
CA LEU A 247 -8.26 20.90 -3.46
C LEU A 247 -9.72 21.29 -3.73
N GLY A 248 -10.02 22.57 -3.97
CA GLY A 248 -11.35 23.05 -4.37
C GLY A 248 -12.17 23.77 -3.30
N LEU A 249 -11.58 24.13 -2.15
CA LEU A 249 -12.24 25.00 -1.16
C LEU A 249 -11.83 26.46 -1.40
N GLU A 250 -12.64 27.22 -2.12
CA GLU A 250 -12.30 28.61 -2.51
C GLU A 250 -12.74 29.65 -1.47
N SER A 251 -13.95 29.50 -0.92
CA SER A 251 -14.49 30.51 -0.02
C SER A 251 -13.92 30.39 1.39
N GLU A 252 -13.73 31.54 2.04
CA GLU A 252 -13.25 31.58 3.44
C GLU A 252 -14.19 30.82 4.38
N GLU A 253 -15.51 30.91 4.15
CA GLU A 253 -16.50 30.17 4.95
C GLU A 253 -16.36 28.65 4.79
N GLU A 254 -16.05 28.16 3.59
CA GLU A 254 -15.81 26.73 3.35
C GLU A 254 -14.55 26.25 4.06
N ILE A 255 -13.46 27.04 3.98
CA ILE A 255 -12.20 26.73 4.65
C ILE A 255 -12.40 26.66 6.17
N LEU A 256 -13.07 27.65 6.76
CA LEU A 256 -13.36 27.68 8.19
C LEU A 256 -14.19 26.46 8.61
N ARG A 257 -15.29 26.18 7.91
CA ARG A 257 -16.16 25.02 8.17
C ARG A 257 -15.48 23.68 7.96
N ALA A 258 -14.51 23.59 7.05
CA ALA A 258 -13.75 22.36 6.85
C ALA A 258 -12.85 22.05 8.06
N VAL A 259 -12.29 23.09 8.69
CA VAL A 259 -11.41 22.95 9.86
C VAL A 259 -12.21 22.78 11.14
N SER A 260 -13.00 23.76 11.56
CA SER A 260 -13.71 23.71 12.85
C SER A 260 -14.80 24.77 12.92
N ASP A 261 -15.88 24.45 13.64
CA ASP A 261 -16.93 25.41 14.02
C ASP A 261 -16.59 26.16 15.34
N ASP A 262 -15.41 25.92 15.93
CA ASP A 262 -15.00 26.56 17.19
C ASP A 262 -14.49 28.00 16.97
N PRO A 263 -15.08 29.01 17.63
CA PRO A 263 -14.69 30.41 17.44
C PRO A 263 -13.22 30.74 17.75
N GLN A 264 -12.56 30.02 18.66
CA GLN A 264 -11.14 30.24 18.97
C GLN A 264 -10.26 29.67 17.86
N ILE A 265 -10.58 28.47 17.36
CA ILE A 265 -9.83 27.85 16.26
C ILE A 265 -10.02 28.65 14.97
N GLU A 266 -11.24 29.11 14.70
CA GLU A 266 -11.53 29.97 13.54
C GLU A 266 -10.67 31.23 13.51
N ARG A 267 -10.34 31.84 14.65
CA ARG A 267 -9.48 33.04 14.68
C ARG A 267 -8.09 32.76 14.11
N TYR A 268 -7.46 31.66 14.54
CA TYR A 268 -6.17 31.27 14.00
C TYR A 268 -6.24 30.92 12.52
N ILE A 269 -7.32 30.28 12.07
CA ILE A 269 -7.50 29.99 10.64
C ILE A 269 -7.69 31.26 9.82
N ARG A 270 -8.40 32.28 10.33
CA ARG A 270 -8.49 33.59 9.67
C ARG A 270 -7.12 34.25 9.49
N GLU A 271 -6.28 34.24 10.52
CA GLU A 271 -4.89 34.73 10.41
C GLU A 271 -4.10 33.98 9.31
N ASN A 272 -4.31 32.66 9.18
CA ASN A 272 -3.69 31.86 8.13
C ASN A 272 -4.23 32.18 6.72
N ILE A 273 -5.51 32.60 6.61
CA ILE A 273 -6.13 33.03 5.35
C ILE A 273 -5.57 34.39 4.93
N GLU A 274 -5.42 35.32 5.87
CA GLU A 274 -4.87 36.66 5.62
C GLU A 274 -3.41 36.63 5.16
N GLU A 275 -2.60 35.71 5.69
CA GLU A 275 -1.19 35.52 5.29
C GLU A 275 -1.05 34.84 3.90
N SER A 276 -2.11 34.23 3.37
CA SER A 276 -2.05 33.48 2.11
C SER A 276 -2.16 34.37 0.88
N ASP A 277 -1.13 34.37 0.02
CA ASP A 277 -1.12 35.17 -1.22
C ASP A 277 -2.09 34.69 -2.33
N VAL A 278 -2.75 33.55 -2.16
CA VAL A 278 -3.60 32.94 -3.20
C VAL A 278 -5.08 33.17 -2.91
N SER A 279 -5.84 33.60 -3.91
CA SER A 279 -7.28 33.84 -3.79
C SER A 279 -8.13 32.75 -4.47
N THR A 280 -7.68 32.25 -5.63
CA THR A 280 -8.46 31.29 -6.45
C THR A 280 -7.83 29.90 -6.49
N GLN A 281 -8.61 28.88 -6.89
CA GLN A 281 -8.07 27.54 -7.10
C GLN A 281 -6.97 27.52 -8.16
N GLU A 282 -7.16 28.23 -9.28
CA GLU A 282 -6.16 28.30 -10.36
C GLU A 282 -4.83 28.90 -9.88
N GLU A 283 -4.87 29.97 -9.09
CA GLU A 283 -3.68 30.57 -8.51
C GLU A 283 -2.94 29.60 -7.57
N ALA A 284 -3.70 28.86 -6.76
CA ALA A 284 -3.15 27.87 -5.85
C ALA A 284 -2.47 26.72 -6.61
N LEU A 285 -3.14 26.15 -7.63
CA LEU A 285 -2.56 25.12 -8.50
C LEU A 285 -1.31 25.62 -9.22
N ASN A 286 -1.33 26.85 -9.71
CA ASN A 286 -0.18 27.47 -10.38
C ASN A 286 1.00 27.71 -9.41
N LYS A 287 0.74 28.17 -8.17
CA LYS A 287 1.76 28.36 -7.11
C LYS A 287 2.40 27.02 -6.72
N LEU A 288 1.59 25.97 -6.53
CA LEU A 288 2.08 24.62 -6.26
C LEU A 288 2.85 24.04 -7.44
N GLY A 289 2.30 24.16 -8.65
CA GLY A 289 2.92 23.68 -9.87
C GLY A 289 4.29 24.29 -10.14
N ARG A 290 4.45 25.61 -9.90
CA ARG A 290 5.75 26.30 -9.95
C ARG A 290 6.76 25.76 -8.94
N ARG A 291 6.32 25.32 -7.76
CA ARG A 291 7.19 24.75 -6.73
C ARG A 291 7.68 23.34 -7.11
N ILE A 292 6.85 22.57 -7.80
CA ILE A 292 7.15 21.17 -8.16
C ILE A 292 7.95 21.13 -9.47
N VAL A 293 7.45 21.77 -10.53
CA VAL A 293 8.09 21.78 -11.85
C VAL A 293 8.12 23.20 -12.41
N PRO A 294 9.13 24.02 -12.06
CA PRO A 294 9.14 25.45 -12.38
C PRO A 294 9.25 25.76 -13.88
N ALA A 295 9.90 24.88 -14.66
CA ALA A 295 10.25 25.14 -16.05
C ALA A 295 9.15 24.78 -17.08
N GLN A 296 8.04 24.17 -16.64
CA GLN A 296 7.01 23.64 -17.54
C GLN A 296 5.81 24.57 -17.74
N ALA A 297 5.05 24.36 -18.81
CA ALA A 297 3.84 25.13 -19.13
C ALA A 297 2.75 25.02 -18.04
N LYS A 298 1.82 25.99 -17.98
CA LYS A 298 0.73 26.04 -16.97
C LYS A 298 -0.09 24.75 -16.94
N GLU A 299 -0.53 24.27 -18.11
CA GLU A 299 -1.35 23.07 -18.24
C GLU A 299 -0.65 21.80 -17.75
N TYR A 300 0.64 21.63 -18.09
CA TYR A 300 1.43 20.49 -17.61
C TYR A 300 1.59 20.53 -16.08
N ARG A 301 1.80 21.73 -15.53
CA ARG A 301 1.93 21.92 -14.07
C ARG A 301 0.64 21.57 -13.34
N GLU A 302 -0.52 21.96 -13.85
CA GLU A 302 -1.82 21.60 -13.28
C GLU A 302 -2.08 20.10 -13.34
N LYS A 303 -1.86 19.46 -14.50
CA LYS A 303 -1.97 18.00 -14.65
C LYS A 303 -1.04 17.27 -13.66
N ARG A 304 0.18 17.76 -13.48
CA ARG A 304 1.15 17.16 -12.55
C ARG A 304 0.72 17.32 -11.09
N VAL A 305 0.15 18.47 -10.69
CA VAL A 305 -0.36 18.69 -9.33
C VAL A 305 -1.54 17.77 -9.05
N ASN A 306 -2.51 17.68 -9.97
CA ASN A 306 -3.65 16.79 -9.82
C ASN A 306 -3.21 15.33 -9.71
N TYR A 307 -2.26 14.89 -10.55
CA TYR A 307 -1.66 13.56 -10.44
C TYR A 307 -1.03 13.31 -9.06
N ILE A 308 -0.35 14.30 -8.49
CA ILE A 308 0.21 14.21 -7.13
C ILE A 308 -0.91 14.12 -6.08
N PHE A 309 -1.98 14.89 -6.24
CA PHE A 309 -3.13 14.81 -5.35
C PHE A 309 -3.82 13.46 -5.40
N ASP A 310 -3.95 12.86 -6.58
CA ASP A 310 -4.62 11.58 -6.74
C ASP A 310 -3.78 10.40 -6.23
N ARG A 311 -2.47 10.40 -6.53
CA ARG A 311 -1.61 9.24 -6.25
C ARG A 311 -0.80 9.35 -4.95
N TYR A 312 -0.41 10.54 -4.53
CA TYR A 312 0.54 10.74 -3.43
C TYR A 312 -0.06 11.46 -2.23
N PHE A 313 -1.09 12.28 -2.41
CA PHE A 313 -1.71 13.02 -1.32
C PHE A 313 -2.92 12.29 -0.76
N LEU A 314 -2.79 11.78 0.48
CA LEU A 314 -3.82 10.99 1.16
C LEU A 314 -4.45 9.94 0.22
N PRO A 315 -3.66 9.04 -0.41
CA PRO A 315 -4.17 8.12 -1.42
C PRO A 315 -5.32 7.22 -0.96
N HIS A 316 -5.52 7.00 0.35
CA HIS A 316 -6.69 6.27 0.87
C HIS A 316 -8.03 6.94 0.56
N LEU A 317 -8.04 8.25 0.28
CA LEU A 317 -9.21 8.99 -0.14
C LEU A 317 -9.13 9.25 -1.65
N ASP A 318 -10.23 9.07 -2.36
CA ASP A 318 -10.28 9.37 -3.81
C ASP A 318 -10.75 10.82 -4.07
N ASP A 319 -11.77 11.28 -3.35
CA ASP A 319 -12.35 12.62 -3.51
C ASP A 319 -11.47 13.75 -2.93
N HIS A 320 -11.25 14.81 -3.71
CA HIS A 320 -10.47 15.99 -3.31
C HIS A 320 -11.14 16.76 -2.17
N LEU A 321 -12.47 16.84 -2.15
CA LEU A 321 -13.19 17.51 -1.06
C LEU A 321 -13.08 16.71 0.24
N ALA A 322 -13.20 15.39 0.18
CA ALA A 322 -12.93 14.52 1.33
C ALA A 322 -11.50 14.70 1.87
N LYS A 323 -10.49 14.79 0.97
CA LYS A 323 -9.09 15.10 1.36
C LYS A 323 -8.97 16.45 2.06
N ALA A 324 -9.64 17.48 1.54
CA ALA A 324 -9.65 18.82 2.13
C ALA A 324 -10.24 18.81 3.56
N HIS A 325 -11.37 18.14 3.76
CA HIS A 325 -11.99 17.98 5.09
C HIS A 325 -11.14 17.14 6.05
N PHE A 326 -10.49 16.07 5.57
CA PHE A 326 -9.61 15.24 6.38
C PHE A 326 -8.42 16.05 6.91
N ILE A 327 -7.80 16.85 6.05
CA ILE A 327 -6.71 17.78 6.40
C ILE A 327 -7.22 18.90 7.32
N GLY A 328 -8.44 19.37 7.11
CA GLY A 328 -9.16 20.25 8.03
C GLY A 328 -9.23 19.68 9.44
N ARG A 329 -9.62 18.40 9.59
CA ARG A 329 -9.62 17.71 10.89
C ARG A 329 -8.21 17.58 11.48
N MET A 330 -7.18 17.33 10.66
CA MET A 330 -5.80 17.31 11.14
C MET A 330 -5.35 18.67 11.69
N ALA A 331 -5.74 19.77 11.05
CA ALA A 331 -5.44 21.12 11.52
C ALA A 331 -6.17 21.48 12.81
N GLU A 332 -7.46 21.15 12.90
CA GLU A 332 -8.23 21.31 14.14
C GLU A 332 -7.59 20.52 15.28
N ALA A 333 -7.20 19.28 15.02
CA ALA A 333 -6.51 18.41 15.97
C ALA A 333 -5.17 19.01 16.46
N CYS A 334 -4.42 19.70 15.60
CA CYS A 334 -3.23 20.47 16.02
C CYS A 334 -3.59 21.62 16.97
N TYR A 335 -4.64 22.39 16.65
CA TYR A 335 -5.05 23.54 17.47
C TYR A 335 -5.70 23.13 18.79
N GLU A 336 -6.45 22.03 18.82
CA GLU A 336 -6.95 21.43 20.06
C GLU A 336 -5.78 21.14 21.02
N LEU A 337 -4.67 20.58 20.51
CA LEU A 337 -3.48 20.29 21.31
C LEU A 337 -2.76 21.58 21.70
N TYR A 338 -2.65 22.55 20.78
CA TYR A 338 -2.09 23.86 21.07
C TYR A 338 -2.82 24.59 22.22
N LEU A 339 -4.16 24.51 22.23
CA LEU A 339 -5.02 25.15 23.22
C LEU A 339 -5.17 24.34 24.51
N GLY A 340 -4.54 23.17 24.62
CA GLY A 340 -4.63 22.30 25.80
C GLY A 340 -5.99 21.64 26.01
N ARG A 341 -6.82 21.55 24.96
CA ARG A 341 -8.15 20.93 25.02
C ARG A 341 -8.13 19.42 24.79
N ARG A 342 -7.01 18.90 24.28
CA ARG A 342 -6.71 17.47 24.14
C ARG A 342 -5.28 17.19 24.59
N GLY A 343 -5.01 15.95 24.96
CA GLY A 343 -3.66 15.43 25.13
C GLY A 343 -3.04 14.96 23.82
N GLU A 344 -1.77 14.53 23.91
CA GLU A 344 -1.11 13.77 22.85
C GLU A 344 -1.80 12.42 22.68
N ASP A 345 -1.84 11.92 21.44
CA ASP A 345 -2.41 10.61 21.16
C ASP A 345 -1.44 9.51 21.57
N ASP A 346 -1.94 8.60 22.40
CA ASP A 346 -1.25 7.39 22.79
C ASP A 346 -1.14 6.42 21.59
N LYS A 347 0.08 6.24 21.08
CA LYS A 347 0.39 5.38 19.94
C LYS A 347 0.44 3.90 20.29
N ASP A 348 0.54 3.57 21.57
CA ASP A 348 0.70 2.21 22.08
C ASP A 348 -0.62 1.60 22.57
N HIS A 349 -1.67 2.41 22.71
CA HIS A 349 -3.05 1.96 22.80
C HIS A 349 -3.43 1.02 21.64
N TYR A 350 -3.89 -0.20 21.93
CA TYR A 350 -4.13 -1.24 20.90
C TYR A 350 -5.22 -0.89 19.87
N ALA A 351 -6.15 0.01 20.18
CA ALA A 351 -7.07 0.56 19.17
C ALA A 351 -6.34 1.23 17.99
N ASN A 352 -5.13 1.72 18.24
CA ASN A 352 -4.25 2.41 17.30
C ASN A 352 -3.16 1.51 16.72
N LYS A 353 -3.18 0.21 17.04
CA LYS A 353 -2.29 -0.81 16.46
C LYS A 353 -3.06 -1.72 15.52
N ARG A 354 -2.37 -2.28 14.53
CA ARG A 354 -2.87 -3.34 13.66
C ARG A 354 -1.81 -4.42 13.54
N LEU A 355 -2.26 -5.65 13.37
CA LEU A 355 -1.38 -6.80 13.21
C LEU A 355 -1.37 -7.18 11.73
N LYS A 356 -0.19 -7.21 11.12
CA LYS A 356 0.01 -7.77 9.78
C LYS A 356 0.34 -9.25 9.92
N LEU A 357 -0.57 -10.09 9.46
CA LEU A 357 -0.42 -11.55 9.48
C LEU A 357 0.37 -12.04 8.27
N ALA A 358 0.63 -13.35 8.21
CA ALA A 358 1.30 -13.98 7.10
C ALA A 358 0.62 -13.69 5.74
N GLY A 359 -0.71 -13.64 5.70
CA GLY A 359 -1.48 -13.30 4.50
C GLY A 359 -1.18 -11.89 3.99
N ASP A 360 -1.25 -10.87 4.85
CA ASP A 360 -0.98 -9.47 4.49
C ASP A 360 0.47 -9.27 4.02
N LEU A 361 1.41 -9.94 4.69
CA LEU A 361 2.83 -9.86 4.37
C LEU A 361 3.17 -10.55 3.05
N MET A 362 2.49 -11.66 2.74
CA MET A 362 2.59 -12.33 1.45
C MET A 362 1.92 -11.53 0.34
N GLU A 363 0.82 -10.80 0.61
CA GLU A 363 0.23 -9.87 -0.35
C GLU A 363 1.21 -8.72 -0.69
N ASP A 364 1.77 -8.06 0.32
CA ASP A 364 2.78 -6.99 0.14
C ASP A 364 3.97 -7.50 -0.69
N LEU A 365 4.46 -8.71 -0.40
CA LEU A 365 5.56 -9.33 -1.13
C LEU A 365 5.19 -9.69 -2.57
N PHE A 366 4.02 -10.28 -2.77
CA PHE A 366 3.53 -10.66 -4.10
C PHE A 366 3.34 -9.43 -4.97
N ARG A 367 2.75 -8.36 -4.43
CA ARG A 367 2.55 -7.07 -5.11
C ARG A 367 3.82 -6.52 -5.73
N VAL A 368 4.86 -6.36 -4.91
CA VAL A 368 6.15 -5.82 -5.37
C VAL A 368 6.85 -6.78 -6.34
N SER A 369 6.69 -8.09 -6.16
CA SER A 369 7.28 -9.11 -7.03
C SER A 369 6.57 -9.19 -8.38
N PHE A 370 5.24 -9.09 -8.38
CA PHE A 370 4.40 -9.09 -9.56
C PHE A 370 4.58 -7.81 -10.37
N SER A 371 4.64 -6.62 -9.74
CA SER A 371 4.99 -5.37 -10.45
C SER A 371 6.32 -5.48 -11.21
N LYS A 372 7.31 -6.16 -10.63
CA LYS A 372 8.60 -6.41 -11.29
C LYS A 372 8.47 -7.39 -12.45
N LEU A 373 7.68 -8.45 -12.30
CA LEU A 373 7.38 -9.38 -13.39
C LEU A 373 6.66 -8.66 -14.54
N THR A 374 5.67 -7.82 -14.24
CA THR A 374 4.94 -7.02 -15.22
C THR A 374 5.88 -6.07 -15.98
N ARG A 375 6.82 -5.42 -15.28
CA ARG A 375 7.84 -4.56 -15.89
C ARG A 375 8.81 -5.34 -16.79
N ASP A 376 9.21 -6.54 -16.37
CA ASP A 376 10.06 -7.42 -17.19
C ASP A 376 9.32 -7.91 -18.43
N MET A 377 8.07 -8.34 -18.28
CA MET A 377 7.20 -8.77 -19.39
C MET A 377 7.02 -7.64 -20.40
N ARG A 378 6.78 -6.41 -19.93
CA ARG A 378 6.71 -5.21 -20.77
C ARG A 378 7.96 -5.05 -21.63
N TYR A 379 9.13 -5.10 -21.00
CA TYR A 379 10.42 -5.00 -21.67
C TYR A 379 10.66 -6.13 -22.69
N GLN A 380 10.25 -7.36 -22.38
CA GLN A 380 10.39 -8.48 -23.33
C GLN A 380 9.48 -8.30 -24.56
N LEU A 381 8.24 -7.85 -24.37
CA LEU A 381 7.30 -7.59 -25.46
C LEU A 381 7.80 -6.47 -26.37
N GLU A 382 8.31 -5.36 -25.82
CA GLU A 382 8.92 -4.27 -26.59
C GLU A 382 10.08 -4.77 -27.47
N ARG A 383 10.96 -5.60 -26.91
CA ARG A 383 12.09 -6.17 -27.66
C ARG A 383 11.69 -7.22 -28.68
N ALA A 384 10.61 -7.96 -28.45
CA ALA A 384 10.08 -8.92 -29.41
C ALA A 384 9.49 -8.19 -30.62
N GLU A 385 8.78 -7.10 -30.37
CA GLU A 385 8.17 -6.25 -31.40
C GLU A 385 9.24 -5.54 -32.25
N MET A 386 10.26 -4.94 -31.63
CA MET A 386 11.39 -4.33 -32.36
C MET A 386 12.09 -5.32 -33.31
N ARG A 387 12.00 -6.63 -33.03
CA ARG A 387 12.58 -7.70 -33.87
C ARG A 387 11.58 -8.34 -34.83
N LYS A 388 10.35 -7.82 -34.92
CA LYS A 388 9.23 -8.36 -35.72
C LYS A 388 9.02 -9.86 -35.50
N ARG A 389 9.18 -10.32 -34.26
CA ARG A 389 8.90 -11.72 -33.87
C ARG A 389 7.43 -11.88 -33.56
N GLU A 390 6.91 -13.08 -33.80
CA GLU A 390 5.53 -13.42 -33.40
C GLU A 390 5.37 -13.25 -31.89
N LEU A 391 4.45 -12.37 -31.47
CA LEU A 391 4.20 -12.05 -30.08
C LEU A 391 3.42 -13.18 -29.41
N LYS A 392 4.10 -13.96 -28.56
CA LYS A 392 3.48 -14.97 -27.71
C LYS A 392 3.70 -14.60 -26.24
N VAL A 393 2.61 -14.39 -25.51
CA VAL A 393 2.64 -14.05 -24.06
C VAL A 393 3.48 -15.03 -23.26
N ALA A 394 3.32 -16.34 -23.53
CA ALA A 394 4.07 -17.40 -22.87
C ALA A 394 5.59 -17.28 -23.03
N THR A 395 6.08 -16.69 -24.12
CA THR A 395 7.52 -16.51 -24.35
C THR A 395 8.08 -15.23 -23.71
N ALA A 396 7.22 -14.27 -23.36
CA ALA A 396 7.61 -13.01 -22.75
C ALA A 396 7.76 -13.13 -21.22
N ILE A 397 7.22 -14.18 -20.61
CA ILE A 397 7.20 -14.37 -19.15
C ILE A 397 8.38 -15.23 -18.72
N ARG A 398 9.14 -14.73 -17.74
CA ARG A 398 10.17 -15.47 -17.05
C ARG A 398 9.67 -15.84 -15.65
N SER A 399 9.24 -17.09 -15.49
CA SER A 399 8.65 -17.62 -14.25
C SER A 399 9.56 -17.51 -13.02
N ASP A 400 10.88 -17.52 -13.24
CA ASP A 400 11.87 -17.51 -12.17
C ASP A 400 11.92 -16.15 -11.45
N VAL A 401 11.62 -15.04 -12.15
CA VAL A 401 11.70 -13.67 -11.59
C VAL A 401 10.76 -13.50 -10.39
N LEU A 402 9.58 -14.11 -10.46
CA LEU A 402 8.59 -14.09 -9.39
C LEU A 402 8.98 -15.06 -8.27
N THR A 403 9.28 -16.30 -8.65
CA THR A 403 9.56 -17.42 -7.75
C THR A 403 10.78 -17.16 -6.87
N GLU A 404 11.91 -16.80 -7.47
CA GLU A 404 13.16 -16.56 -6.75
C GLU A 404 13.03 -15.43 -5.73
N ARG A 405 12.29 -14.37 -6.08
CA ARG A 405 12.11 -13.23 -5.18
C ARG A 405 11.29 -13.58 -3.95
N ILE A 406 10.23 -14.36 -4.12
CA ILE A 406 9.38 -14.83 -3.01
C ILE A 406 10.18 -15.79 -2.13
N LEU A 407 10.86 -16.77 -2.72
CA LEU A 407 11.68 -17.74 -1.99
C LEU A 407 12.85 -17.08 -1.24
N HIS A 408 13.54 -16.13 -1.86
CA HIS A 408 14.64 -15.39 -1.23
C HIS A 408 14.15 -14.59 -0.02
N ALA A 409 13.00 -13.91 -0.13
CA ALA A 409 12.42 -13.17 0.99
C ALA A 409 12.10 -14.12 2.16
N LEU A 410 11.45 -15.25 1.88
CA LEU A 410 11.14 -16.28 2.88
C LEU A 410 12.38 -16.88 3.54
N ALA A 411 13.41 -17.21 2.75
CA ALA A 411 14.63 -17.84 3.25
C ALA A 411 15.50 -16.89 4.09
N THR A 412 15.60 -15.61 3.69
CA THR A 412 16.48 -14.64 4.37
C THR A 412 15.77 -13.85 5.46
N GLY A 413 14.44 -13.81 5.44
CA GLY A 413 13.64 -12.95 6.32
C GLY A 413 13.70 -11.45 5.97
N ASN A 414 14.34 -11.08 4.86
CA ASN A 414 14.37 -9.72 4.34
C ASN A 414 13.15 -9.48 3.45
N TRP A 415 12.26 -8.59 3.91
CA TRP A 415 10.99 -8.31 3.29
C TRP A 415 10.96 -6.96 2.57
N VAL A 416 9.92 -6.78 1.77
CA VAL A 416 9.65 -5.51 1.08
C VAL A 416 9.47 -4.36 2.09
N GLY A 417 9.91 -3.17 1.70
CA GLY A 417 9.86 -1.97 2.54
C GLY A 417 10.96 -1.90 3.61
N GLY A 418 12.08 -2.63 3.44
CA GLY A 418 13.23 -2.58 4.34
C GLY A 418 13.02 -3.28 5.68
N ARG A 419 11.97 -4.12 5.80
CA ARG A 419 11.70 -4.91 6.99
C ARG A 419 12.62 -6.12 7.03
N ALA A 420 13.20 -6.43 8.18
CA ALA A 420 14.07 -7.59 8.38
C ALA A 420 13.56 -8.47 9.52
N GLY A 421 13.84 -9.77 9.43
CA GLY A 421 13.46 -10.77 10.45
C GLY A 421 11.98 -11.12 10.46
N VAL A 422 11.29 -10.90 9.33
CA VAL A 422 9.86 -11.21 9.16
C VAL A 422 9.62 -12.71 9.08
N SER A 423 10.47 -13.41 8.31
CA SER A 423 10.53 -14.87 8.27
C SER A 423 11.70 -15.36 9.13
N GLN A 424 11.47 -16.41 9.90
CA GLN A 424 12.44 -17.02 10.82
C GLN A 424 12.40 -18.54 10.68
N LEU A 425 13.51 -19.20 11.01
CA LEU A 425 13.52 -20.66 11.11
C LEU A 425 12.61 -21.10 12.26
N LEU A 426 11.71 -22.04 11.99
CA LEU A 426 10.78 -22.56 12.98
C LEU A 426 11.54 -23.21 14.14
N GLU A 427 11.09 -22.95 15.36
CA GLU A 427 11.75 -23.49 16.54
C GLU A 427 11.17 -24.87 16.86
N ARG A 428 12.01 -25.90 16.74
CA ARG A 428 11.65 -27.32 16.93
C ARG A 428 12.24 -27.95 18.19
N THR A 429 12.69 -27.14 19.15
CA THR A 429 13.31 -27.63 20.40
C THR A 429 12.38 -28.56 21.18
N ASN A 430 11.09 -28.21 21.25
CA ASN A 430 10.01 -29.02 21.80
C ASN A 430 8.66 -28.52 21.24
N TYR A 431 7.58 -29.25 21.52
CA TYR A 431 6.23 -28.93 21.03
C TYR A 431 5.75 -27.53 21.45
N LEU A 432 6.01 -27.14 22.70
CA LEU A 432 5.59 -25.85 23.23
C LEU A 432 6.34 -24.68 22.57
N ALA A 433 7.63 -24.85 22.26
CA ALA A 433 8.42 -23.86 21.56
C ALA A 433 7.87 -23.59 20.15
N THR A 434 7.46 -24.64 19.43
CA THR A 434 6.80 -24.51 18.13
C THR A 434 5.49 -23.74 18.24
N ALA A 435 4.63 -24.11 19.19
CA ALA A 435 3.34 -23.44 19.41
C ALA A 435 3.53 -21.96 19.83
N SER A 436 4.49 -21.66 20.70
CA SER A 436 4.87 -20.29 21.10
C SER A 436 5.37 -19.49 19.90
N HIS A 437 6.26 -20.06 19.09
CA HIS A 437 6.84 -19.38 17.93
C HIS A 437 5.78 -19.00 16.89
N LEU A 438 4.82 -19.88 16.62
CA LEU A 438 3.70 -19.61 15.71
C LEU A 438 2.77 -18.49 16.21
N ARG A 439 2.76 -18.21 17.52
CA ARG A 439 1.93 -17.17 18.17
C ARG A 439 2.70 -15.90 18.51
N ARG A 440 3.94 -15.77 18.01
CA ARG A 440 4.82 -14.64 18.26
C ARG A 440 4.41 -13.42 17.46
N ILE A 441 4.62 -12.26 18.07
CA ILE A 441 4.38 -10.93 17.51
C ILE A 441 5.65 -10.11 17.68
N ILE A 442 6.02 -9.37 16.64
CA ILE A 442 7.20 -8.51 16.64
C ILE A 442 6.80 -7.08 16.31
N SER A 443 7.22 -6.14 17.16
CA SER A 443 7.18 -4.71 16.85
C SER A 443 8.40 -4.35 16.00
N PRO A 444 8.26 -3.68 14.84
CA PRO A 444 9.35 -3.38 13.90
C PRO A 444 10.22 -2.19 14.33
N LEU A 445 10.26 -1.89 15.63
CA LEU A 445 11.04 -0.80 16.19
C LEU A 445 12.52 -1.18 16.34
N SER A 446 13.38 -0.17 16.43
CA SER A 446 14.82 -0.41 16.60
C SER A 446 15.10 -1.03 17.97
N ARG A 447 15.86 -2.12 17.98
CA ARG A 447 16.30 -2.78 19.22
C ARG A 447 17.32 -1.95 19.99
N SER A 448 18.07 -1.09 19.29
CA SER A 448 19.14 -0.27 19.88
C SER A 448 18.63 1.00 20.57
N GLN A 449 17.43 1.45 20.23
CA GLN A 449 16.85 2.65 20.83
C GLN A 449 16.00 2.30 22.06
N PRO A 450 16.08 3.10 23.13
CA PRO A 450 15.27 2.91 24.32
C PRO A 450 13.84 3.41 24.08
N HIS A 451 12.99 2.54 23.57
CA HIS A 451 11.55 2.80 23.41
C HIS A 451 10.78 2.46 24.69
N PHE A 452 10.88 3.30 25.74
CA PHE A 452 10.27 3.01 27.04
C PHE A 452 8.76 2.76 26.95
N GLU A 453 8.00 3.72 26.41
CA GLU A 453 6.52 3.61 26.29
C GLU A 453 6.07 2.39 25.47
N ALA A 454 6.79 2.05 24.40
CA ALA A 454 6.44 0.93 23.54
C ALA A 454 6.79 -0.45 24.14
N ARG A 455 7.77 -0.50 25.05
CA ARG A 455 8.20 -1.73 25.74
C ARG A 455 7.35 -2.02 26.98
N ASP A 456 6.76 -1.00 27.59
CA ASP A 456 5.93 -1.16 28.78
C ASP A 456 4.66 -1.98 28.51
N LEU A 457 4.21 -2.69 29.54
CA LEU A 457 2.96 -3.44 29.49
C LEU A 457 1.78 -2.47 29.48
N HIS A 458 1.22 -2.24 28.29
CA HIS A 458 0.10 -1.32 28.14
C HIS A 458 -1.23 -1.96 28.61
N PRO A 459 -2.08 -1.29 29.41
CA PRO A 459 -3.33 -1.88 29.93
C PRO A 459 -4.27 -2.45 28.87
N THR A 460 -4.27 -1.87 27.66
CA THR A 460 -5.11 -2.35 26.54
C THR A 460 -4.70 -3.70 25.99
N GLN A 461 -3.49 -4.17 26.32
CA GLN A 461 -2.98 -5.48 25.95
C GLN A 461 -3.68 -6.62 26.71
N TRP A 462 -4.43 -6.29 27.77
CA TRP A 462 -5.22 -7.26 28.53
C TRP A 462 -6.10 -8.12 27.62
N GLY A 463 -5.98 -9.44 27.77
CA GLY A 463 -6.70 -10.44 26.99
C GLY A 463 -6.31 -10.53 25.50
N LYS A 464 -5.26 -9.82 25.07
CA LYS A 464 -4.73 -9.87 23.69
C LYS A 464 -3.32 -10.42 23.65
N ILE A 465 -2.48 -9.95 24.56
CA ILE A 465 -1.05 -10.28 24.64
C ILE A 465 -0.77 -10.93 25.99
N CYS A 466 0.13 -11.91 26.00
CA CYS A 466 0.61 -12.53 27.21
C CYS A 466 1.51 -11.53 27.98
N PRO A 467 1.21 -11.20 29.26
CA PRO A 467 1.99 -10.23 30.02
C PRO A 467 3.37 -10.75 30.46
N THR A 468 3.59 -12.06 30.43
CA THR A 468 4.82 -12.70 30.91
C THR A 468 5.73 -13.18 29.78
N GLU A 469 5.18 -13.52 28.62
CA GLU A 469 5.92 -14.19 27.55
C GLU A 469 6.60 -13.19 26.62
N THR A 470 7.68 -12.59 27.12
CA THR A 470 8.60 -11.73 26.37
C THR A 470 10.05 -12.20 26.62
N PRO A 471 10.91 -12.27 25.59
CA PRO A 471 12.28 -12.69 25.79
C PRO A 471 13.08 -11.60 26.52
N GLU A 472 14.05 -12.02 27.32
CA GLU A 472 14.99 -11.12 27.99
C GLU A 472 15.93 -10.42 27.01
N GLY A 473 16.61 -9.36 27.48
CA GLY A 473 17.59 -8.61 26.70
C GLY A 473 16.97 -7.55 25.77
N PRO A 474 17.61 -7.22 24.63
CA PRO A 474 17.19 -6.11 23.77
C PRO A 474 15.78 -6.25 23.18
N ASN A 475 15.25 -7.46 23.13
CA ASN A 475 13.91 -7.76 22.61
C ASN A 475 12.78 -7.63 23.65
N CYS A 476 13.12 -7.41 24.92
CA CYS A 476 12.15 -7.28 26.00
C CYS A 476 11.14 -6.16 25.69
N GLY A 477 9.86 -6.51 25.67
CA GLY A 477 8.74 -5.61 25.34
C GLY A 477 8.53 -5.34 23.84
N LEU A 478 9.46 -5.73 22.95
CA LEU A 478 9.31 -5.60 21.49
C LEU A 478 8.88 -6.91 20.82
N VAL A 479 9.24 -8.04 21.43
CA VAL A 479 8.76 -9.36 21.04
C VAL A 479 7.77 -9.84 22.09
N LYS A 480 6.58 -10.18 21.64
CA LYS A 480 5.42 -10.49 22.47
C LYS A 480 4.76 -11.76 21.94
N ASN A 481 3.85 -12.36 22.71
CA ASN A 481 3.06 -13.50 22.26
C ASN A 481 1.58 -13.27 22.51
N PHE A 482 0.75 -13.85 21.66
CA PHE A 482 -0.70 -13.81 21.83
C PHE A 482 -1.14 -14.45 23.14
N SER A 483 -2.15 -13.86 23.77
CA SER A 483 -2.89 -14.53 24.85
C SER A 483 -3.74 -15.67 24.30
N GLN A 484 -4.13 -16.61 25.16
CA GLN A 484 -4.79 -17.84 24.72
C GLN A 484 -6.09 -17.61 23.93
N LEU A 485 -6.97 -16.71 24.39
CA LEU A 485 -8.32 -16.48 23.86
C LEU A 485 -8.40 -15.37 22.80
N VAL A 486 -7.27 -14.96 22.22
CA VAL A 486 -7.28 -13.90 21.21
C VAL A 486 -7.95 -14.38 19.93
N GLU A 487 -8.75 -13.50 19.34
CA GLU A 487 -9.29 -13.65 17.99
C GLU A 487 -8.80 -12.47 17.15
N ILE A 488 -8.46 -12.73 15.89
CA ILE A 488 -7.95 -11.72 14.95
C ILE A 488 -8.97 -11.59 13.82
N SER A 489 -9.47 -10.38 13.61
CA SER A 489 -10.39 -10.08 12.52
C SER A 489 -9.73 -10.34 11.16
N VAL A 490 -10.39 -11.08 10.28
CA VAL A 490 -9.89 -11.46 8.94
C VAL A 490 -10.43 -10.58 7.79
N GLY A 491 -11.05 -9.44 8.13
CA GLY A 491 -11.96 -8.72 7.23
C GLY A 491 -13.38 -9.29 7.32
N ALA A 492 -14.36 -8.71 6.63
CA ALA A 492 -15.68 -9.31 6.61
C ALA A 492 -15.84 -10.31 5.44
N GLU A 493 -16.68 -11.31 5.69
CA GLU A 493 -16.79 -12.52 4.88
C GLU A 493 -17.60 -12.26 3.59
N GLY A 494 -17.01 -12.62 2.46
CA GLY A 494 -17.61 -12.53 1.13
C GLY A 494 -16.51 -12.55 0.08
N ALA A 495 -16.64 -13.37 -0.96
CA ALA A 495 -15.63 -13.51 -2.02
C ALA A 495 -15.64 -12.33 -3.03
N GLU A 496 -15.89 -11.13 -2.53
CA GLU A 496 -15.98 -9.85 -3.24
C GLU A 496 -15.26 -8.83 -2.34
N GLY A 497 -14.27 -8.14 -2.88
CA GLY A 497 -13.14 -7.59 -2.15
C GLY A 497 -13.48 -6.66 -0.98
N ALA A 498 -12.55 -6.51 -0.04
CA ALA A 498 -12.67 -5.57 1.09
C ALA A 498 -13.01 -4.11 0.68
N GLU A 499 -12.74 -3.74 -0.57
CA GLU A 499 -13.11 -2.45 -1.15
C GLU A 499 -14.59 -2.37 -1.54
N GLU A 500 -15.14 -3.42 -2.15
CA GLU A 500 -16.57 -3.50 -2.50
C GLU A 500 -17.43 -3.48 -1.23
N GLU A 501 -16.98 -4.19 -0.19
CA GLU A 501 -17.60 -4.11 1.12
C GLU A 501 -17.49 -2.72 1.75
N HIS A 502 -16.31 -2.09 1.67
CA HIS A 502 -16.12 -0.74 2.20
C HIS A 502 -17.06 0.27 1.53
N GLU A 503 -17.23 0.17 0.21
CA GLU A 503 -18.20 0.98 -0.54
C GLU A 503 -19.65 0.63 -0.18
N ARG A 504 -19.99 -0.66 -0.03
CA ARG A 504 -21.30 -1.10 0.45
C ARG A 504 -21.63 -0.50 1.81
N LEU A 505 -20.68 -0.55 2.75
CA LEU A 505 -20.84 0.05 4.08
C LEU A 505 -20.99 1.57 3.99
N LYS A 506 -20.22 2.26 3.15
CA LYS A 506 -20.40 3.70 2.90
C LYS A 506 -21.83 4.01 2.44
N ILE A 507 -22.37 3.24 1.50
CA ILE A 507 -23.75 3.39 1.01
C ILE A 507 -24.73 3.20 2.17
N THR A 508 -24.57 2.15 2.99
CA THR A 508 -25.42 1.93 4.18
C THR A 508 -25.33 3.10 5.17
N PHE A 509 -24.16 3.69 5.39
CA PHE A 509 -24.03 4.88 6.23
C PHE A 509 -24.79 6.08 5.66
N TYR A 510 -24.78 6.27 4.34
CA TYR A 510 -25.56 7.33 3.69
C TYR A 510 -27.06 7.10 3.82
N GLU A 511 -27.52 5.85 3.67
CA GLU A 511 -28.93 5.47 3.91
C GLU A 511 -29.36 5.74 5.36
N LEU A 512 -28.44 5.55 6.32
CA LEU A 512 -28.65 5.85 7.74
C LEU A 512 -28.59 7.36 8.07
N GLY A 513 -28.38 8.23 7.07
CA GLY A 513 -28.44 9.68 7.23
C GLY A 513 -27.09 10.38 7.39
N VAL A 514 -25.97 9.70 7.11
CA VAL A 514 -24.67 10.37 6.95
C VAL A 514 -24.70 11.22 5.69
N VAL A 515 -24.36 12.50 5.80
CA VAL A 515 -24.32 13.39 4.64
C VAL A 515 -22.89 13.42 4.08
N PRO A 516 -22.67 13.08 2.81
CA PRO A 516 -21.33 13.07 2.21
C PRO A 516 -20.75 14.48 2.11
N PRO A 517 -19.41 14.62 2.03
CA PRO A 517 -18.73 15.92 2.00
C PRO A 517 -19.21 16.81 0.84
N ALA A 518 -19.36 16.23 -0.36
CA ALA A 518 -19.76 16.94 -1.58
C ALA A 518 -21.20 17.49 -1.55
N ALA A 519 -22.14 16.83 -0.84
CA ALA A 519 -23.55 17.22 -0.85
C ALA A 519 -23.84 18.51 -0.06
N LYS A 520 -22.90 18.97 0.77
CA LYS A 520 -23.18 19.96 1.82
C LYS A 520 -22.78 21.40 1.50
N ILE A 521 -22.48 21.73 0.25
CA ILE A 521 -22.34 23.14 -0.18
C ILE A 521 -23.72 23.86 -0.19
N LYS A 522 -24.85 23.13 -0.19
CA LYS A 522 -26.20 23.73 -0.32
C LYS A 522 -27.02 23.90 0.97
N ALA A 523 -26.59 23.37 2.11
CA ALA A 523 -27.35 23.49 3.36
C ALA A 523 -27.05 24.83 4.07
N LYS A 524 -27.86 25.87 3.77
CA LYS A 524 -27.82 27.23 4.35
C LYS A 524 -28.13 27.32 5.87
N GLY A 525 -28.00 26.24 6.63
CA GLY A 525 -28.31 26.20 8.07
C GLY A 525 -27.08 26.05 8.95
N ARG A 526 -26.92 26.95 9.94
CA ARG A 526 -25.98 26.81 11.05
C ARG A 526 -26.45 25.70 12.00
N THR A 527 -26.27 24.44 11.62
CA THR A 527 -26.34 23.32 12.60
C THR A 527 -25.07 23.40 13.44
N ARG A 528 -25.21 23.68 14.74
CA ARG A 528 -24.12 24.05 15.65
C ARG A 528 -23.17 22.92 16.06
N VAL A 529 -23.56 21.65 15.90
CA VAL A 529 -22.70 20.50 16.22
C VAL A 529 -22.81 19.48 15.09
N ARG A 530 -21.69 19.24 14.41
CA ARG A 530 -21.58 18.25 13.33
C ARG A 530 -20.61 17.17 13.77
N THR A 531 -21.11 15.96 13.98
CA THR A 531 -20.25 14.82 14.29
C THR A 531 -19.66 14.31 12.99
N ARG A 532 -18.33 14.33 12.88
CA ARG A 532 -17.62 13.71 11.76
C ARG A 532 -17.69 12.19 11.88
N VAL A 533 -18.02 11.53 10.79
CA VAL A 533 -18.07 10.07 10.73
C VAL A 533 -16.89 9.58 9.90
N PHE A 534 -16.16 8.61 10.45
CA PHE A 534 -15.03 7.97 9.80
C PHE A 534 -15.30 6.48 9.68
N LEU A 535 -14.99 5.90 8.53
CA LEU A 535 -15.04 4.46 8.28
C LEU A 535 -13.63 3.99 7.92
N ASN A 536 -13.02 3.13 8.75
CA ASN A 536 -11.65 2.64 8.54
C ASN A 536 -10.57 3.74 8.34
N GLY A 537 -10.82 4.93 8.88
CA GLY A 537 -9.96 6.10 8.71
C GLY A 537 -10.39 7.04 7.57
N ASP A 538 -11.24 6.58 6.65
CA ASP A 538 -11.79 7.42 5.60
C ASP A 538 -12.82 8.38 6.16
N PHE A 539 -12.73 9.64 5.78
CA PHE A 539 -13.75 10.62 6.11
C PHE A 539 -14.95 10.46 5.16
N ILE A 540 -16.07 9.93 5.68
CA ILE A 540 -17.26 9.64 4.87
C ILE A 540 -18.31 10.75 4.94
N GLY A 541 -18.27 11.62 5.95
CA GLY A 541 -19.20 12.73 6.03
C GLY A 541 -19.56 13.15 7.45
N PHE A 542 -20.74 13.76 7.57
CA PHE A 542 -21.22 14.33 8.82
C PHE A 542 -22.60 13.79 9.19
N VAL A 543 -22.82 13.62 10.50
CA VAL A 543 -24.15 13.48 11.09
C VAL A 543 -24.44 14.75 11.87
N GLY A 544 -25.62 15.33 11.64
CA GLY A 544 -26.14 16.42 12.46
C GLY A 544 -27.16 15.87 13.45
N SER A 545 -27.09 16.26 14.72
CA SER A 545 -28.30 16.21 15.54
C SER A 545 -29.21 17.34 15.05
N SER A 546 -30.34 16.99 14.45
CA SER A 546 -31.49 17.88 14.50
C SER A 546 -31.89 17.98 15.97
N THR A 547 -31.42 19.01 16.66
CA THR A 547 -32.20 19.52 17.79
C THR A 547 -33.50 20.02 17.18
N GLU A 548 -34.55 19.19 17.29
CA GLU A 548 -35.93 19.62 17.10
C GLU A 548 -36.24 20.85 17.97
#